data_AF-A0A7S0PL81-F1
#
_entry.id   AF-A0A7S0PL81-F1
#
_cell.length_a   1.000
_cell.length_b   1.000
_cell.length_c   1.000
_cell.angle_alpha   90.00
_cell.angle_beta   90.00
_cell.angle_gamma   90.00
#
_symmetry.space_group_name_H-M   'P 1'
#
loop_
_entity.id
_entity.type
_entity.pdbx_description
1 polymer ?
#
loop_
_entity_poly.entity_id
_entity_poly.type
_entity_poly.pdbx_seq_one_letter_code
_entity_poly.pdbx_strand_id
1 'polypeptide(L)'
;FFVAAQAVPPWFCSAKMPAGKKVAPTPAGMKAPKAEKGPSNPLFEKKPKVFGIGQALPPKTPLNRYVKWPKYVRIQRARRVLQKRLKVPPAIEQFNNTLDKNLASKLFRLLMKYRPEDDAQKKERLVATAQAEAAGKEVESKKPVVVKFGINHITYLVEQGKAQLVCIAHDVDPIELVIWLPALCRQMNVPYCIVKGKARLGTVVHKKTATALALTGIKNEDKMEFSQLVEAIKGSYNDKFEKHNRTWGGGIMGVKSQAKTAARQKIIDREKAQRDAI
;
A
#
# COMPACT_ATOMS: atom_id res chain seq x y z
N PHE A 1 -12.96 -24.62 15.20
CA PHE A 1 -11.72 -25.13 15.82
C PHE A 1 -10.52 -24.41 15.20
N PHE A 2 -9.86 -23.58 16.02
CA PHE A 2 -8.46 -23.06 15.97
C PHE A 2 -7.76 -22.82 14.62
N VAL A 3 -7.07 -21.72 14.32
CA VAL A 3 -6.73 -20.47 15.03
C VAL A 3 -6.24 -19.46 13.97
N ALA A 4 -6.46 -18.18 14.25
CA ALA A 4 -6.04 -17.04 13.46
C ALA A 4 -4.52 -16.98 13.18
N ALA A 5 -4.14 -16.89 11.90
CA ALA A 5 -2.81 -16.48 11.48
C ALA A 5 -2.67 -14.96 11.60
N GLN A 6 -2.04 -14.50 12.68
CA GLN A 6 -1.62 -13.10 12.81
C GLN A 6 -0.47 -12.81 11.84
N ALA A 7 -0.72 -11.90 10.90
CA ALA A 7 0.30 -11.34 10.02
C ALA A 7 1.33 -10.54 10.85
N VAL A 8 2.58 -11.00 10.84
CA VAL A 8 3.72 -10.30 11.44
C VAL A 8 4.01 -9.03 10.63
N PRO A 9 4.18 -7.85 11.26
CA PRO A 9 4.53 -6.62 10.55
C PRO A 9 5.95 -6.70 9.93
N PRO A 10 6.17 -6.06 8.76
CA PRO A 10 7.35 -6.27 7.90
C PRO A 10 8.69 -5.71 8.44
N TRP A 11 8.74 -5.32 9.73
CA TRP A 11 9.93 -4.76 10.38
C TRP A 11 10.67 -5.81 11.23
N PHE A 12 10.12 -7.02 11.34
CA PHE A 12 10.79 -8.18 11.93
C PHE A 12 11.43 -9.02 10.82
N CYS A 13 12.36 -8.44 10.08
CA CYS A 13 13.30 -9.23 9.28
C CYS A 13 14.48 -9.55 10.20
N SER A 14 14.33 -10.57 11.03
CA SER A 14 15.49 -11.20 11.66
C SER A 14 16.29 -11.80 10.50
N ALA A 15 17.43 -11.21 10.17
CA ALA A 15 18.36 -11.75 9.19
C ALA A 15 18.65 -13.21 9.58
N LYS A 16 18.07 -14.14 8.82
CA LYS A 16 18.32 -15.56 8.95
C LYS A 16 19.75 -15.75 8.45
N MET A 17 20.69 -15.96 9.36
CA MET A 17 22.08 -16.29 9.02
C MET A 17 22.07 -17.44 8.00
N PRO A 18 22.96 -17.45 7.00
CA PRO A 18 23.00 -18.50 6.00
C PRO A 18 23.13 -19.85 6.70
N ALA A 19 22.20 -20.76 6.41
CA ALA A 19 22.18 -22.10 6.96
C ALA A 19 23.49 -22.79 6.58
N GLY A 20 24.33 -23.05 7.58
CA GLY A 20 25.51 -23.88 7.43
C GLY A 20 25.11 -25.23 6.81
N LYS A 21 25.90 -25.68 5.84
CA LYS A 21 25.76 -26.93 5.10
C LYS A 21 25.41 -28.07 6.07
N LYS A 22 24.19 -28.63 5.97
CA LYS A 22 23.79 -29.80 6.76
C LYS A 22 24.58 -31.01 6.24
N VAL A 23 25.60 -31.41 7.00
CA VAL A 23 26.35 -32.65 6.77
C VAL A 23 25.47 -33.82 7.25
N ALA A 24 25.46 -34.92 6.50
CA ALA A 24 24.64 -36.10 6.79
C ALA A 24 24.96 -36.69 8.18
N PRO A 25 23.97 -37.28 8.87
CA PRO A 25 24.20 -37.91 10.17
C PRO A 25 25.07 -39.17 10.01
N THR A 26 26.08 -39.30 10.87
CA THR A 26 26.97 -40.46 10.97
C THR A 26 26.20 -41.73 11.36
N PRO A 27 26.55 -42.91 10.80
CA PRO A 27 25.86 -44.17 11.06
C PRO A 27 25.93 -44.59 12.54
N ALA A 28 24.86 -45.22 13.02
CA ALA A 28 24.70 -45.66 14.40
C ALA A 28 25.73 -46.75 14.75
N GLY A 29 26.72 -46.39 15.56
CA GLY A 29 27.81 -47.28 16.00
C GLY A 29 29.16 -46.56 16.10
N MET A 30 29.35 -45.48 15.34
CA MET A 30 30.54 -44.62 15.46
C MET A 30 30.18 -43.39 16.29
N LYS A 31 30.70 -43.34 17.53
CA LYS A 31 30.77 -42.07 18.27
C LYS A 31 31.55 -41.08 17.40
N ALA A 32 30.94 -39.94 17.08
CA ALA A 32 31.65 -38.84 16.46
C ALA A 32 32.96 -38.60 17.24
N PRO A 33 34.12 -38.44 16.58
CA PRO A 33 35.37 -38.19 17.28
C PRO A 33 35.13 -36.97 18.16
N LYS A 34 35.22 -37.18 19.47
CA LYS A 34 35.09 -36.11 20.45
C LYS A 34 36.24 -35.18 20.10
N ALA A 35 35.96 -34.04 19.47
CA ALA A 35 36.98 -33.07 19.12
C ALA A 35 37.83 -32.86 20.38
N GLU A 36 39.06 -33.36 20.35
CA GLU A 36 39.98 -33.21 21.46
C GLU A 36 40.07 -31.72 21.70
N LYS A 37 39.63 -31.28 22.87
CA LYS A 37 39.87 -29.92 23.30
C LYS A 37 41.38 -29.81 23.35
N GLY A 38 41.98 -29.14 22.36
CA GLY A 38 43.40 -28.83 22.37
C GLY A 38 43.78 -28.23 23.73
N PRO A 39 45.04 -28.36 24.16
CA PRO A 39 45.48 -27.99 25.50
C PRO A 39 44.92 -26.62 25.87
N SER A 40 44.15 -26.56 26.97
CA SER A 40 43.54 -25.31 27.42
C SER A 40 44.68 -24.36 27.79
N ASN A 41 44.97 -23.40 26.91
CA ASN A 41 45.97 -22.41 27.20
C ASN A 41 45.52 -21.64 28.47
N PRO A 42 46.25 -21.72 29.59
CA PRO A 42 45.85 -21.12 30.86
C PRO A 42 45.75 -19.59 30.78
N LEU A 43 46.28 -18.98 29.71
CA LEU A 43 46.18 -17.54 29.45
C LEU A 43 44.77 -17.09 28.99
N PHE A 44 43.94 -17.99 28.45
CA PHE A 44 42.61 -17.65 27.95
C PHE A 44 41.49 -18.09 28.90
N GLU A 45 41.07 -17.17 29.76
CA GLU A 45 39.97 -17.38 30.70
C GLU A 45 38.64 -16.87 30.13
N LYS A 46 37.54 -17.61 30.36
CA LYS A 46 36.18 -17.12 30.07
C LYS A 46 35.79 -16.10 31.15
N LYS A 47 35.68 -14.83 30.77
CA LYS A 47 35.21 -13.74 31.65
C LYS A 47 33.83 -13.24 31.18
N PRO A 48 32.75 -14.00 31.41
CA PRO A 48 31.41 -13.57 31.01
C PRO A 48 31.00 -12.34 31.80
N LYS A 49 30.48 -11.33 31.10
CA LYS A 49 29.92 -10.12 31.73
C LYS A 49 28.45 -10.38 32.03
N VAL A 50 28.06 -10.16 33.29
CA VAL A 50 26.65 -10.18 33.70
C VAL A 50 26.05 -8.81 33.41
N PHE A 51 25.06 -8.76 32.51
CA PHE A 51 24.36 -7.53 32.18
C PHE A 51 23.08 -7.46 33.03
N GLY A 52 23.14 -6.69 34.10
CA GLY A 52 22.05 -6.48 35.04
C GLY A 52 22.15 -5.10 35.67
N ILE A 53 21.14 -4.70 36.43
CA ILE A 53 21.16 -3.42 37.15
C ILE A 53 22.32 -3.48 38.17
N GLY A 54 23.23 -2.51 38.11
CA GLY A 54 24.40 -2.43 38.99
C GLY A 54 25.57 -3.37 38.66
N GLN A 55 25.52 -4.07 37.51
CA GLN A 55 26.57 -5.00 37.07
C GLN A 55 27.40 -4.37 35.92
N ALA A 56 27.89 -5.20 34.98
CA ALA A 56 28.68 -4.71 33.87
C ALA A 56 27.89 -3.75 32.95
N LEU A 57 28.61 -2.79 32.33
CA LEU A 57 28.04 -1.87 31.36
C LEU A 57 27.25 -2.64 30.27
N PRO A 58 26.00 -2.22 29.97
CA PRO A 58 25.19 -2.92 29.01
C PRO A 58 25.80 -2.83 27.60
N PRO A 59 25.60 -3.86 26.75
CA PRO A 59 26.02 -3.78 25.37
C PRO A 59 25.24 -2.69 24.64
N LYS A 60 25.81 -2.17 23.54
CA LYS A 60 25.12 -1.22 22.67
C LYS A 60 23.89 -1.90 22.07
N THR A 61 22.71 -1.37 22.39
CA THR A 61 21.41 -1.84 21.86
C THR A 61 20.86 -0.82 20.86
N PRO A 62 19.99 -1.23 19.92
CA PRO A 62 19.38 -0.29 18.97
C PRO A 62 18.46 0.70 19.69
N LEU A 63 18.87 1.96 19.79
CA LEU A 63 18.15 3.02 20.49
C LEU A 63 17.06 3.70 19.64
N ASN A 64 16.76 3.20 18.44
CA ASN A 64 15.92 3.85 17.41
C ASN A 64 14.54 4.33 17.94
N ARG A 65 13.99 3.65 18.96
CA ARG A 65 12.72 4.02 19.62
C ARG A 65 12.86 5.21 20.58
N TYR A 66 14.01 5.36 21.20
CA TYR A 66 14.30 6.33 22.26
C TYR A 66 15.06 7.57 21.76
N VAL A 67 15.50 7.56 20.49
CA VAL A 67 16.13 8.74 19.85
C VAL A 67 15.19 9.95 19.89
N LYS A 68 15.75 11.11 20.23
CA LYS A 68 15.09 12.41 20.02
C LYS A 68 15.09 12.74 18.53
N TRP A 69 13.99 12.38 17.84
CA TRP A 69 13.85 12.59 16.42
C TRP A 69 13.81 14.09 16.03
N PRO A 70 14.35 14.46 14.84
CA PRO A 70 14.21 15.81 14.29
C PRO A 70 12.74 16.29 14.25
N LYS A 71 12.54 17.61 14.31
CA LYS A 71 11.19 18.22 14.42
C LYS A 71 10.25 17.78 13.31
N TYR A 72 10.69 17.75 12.05
CA TYR A 72 9.86 17.36 10.90
C TYR A 72 9.37 15.90 11.00
N VAL A 73 10.22 14.97 11.43
CA VAL A 73 9.86 13.56 11.64
C VAL A 73 8.80 13.43 12.74
N ARG A 74 8.96 14.18 13.84
CA ARG A 74 7.99 14.20 14.94
C ARG A 74 6.63 14.71 14.47
N ILE A 75 6.60 15.81 13.71
CA ILE A 75 5.36 16.40 13.18
C ILE A 75 4.66 15.43 12.23
N GLN A 76 5.37 14.82 11.28
CA GLN A 76 4.80 13.84 10.34
C GLN A 76 4.21 12.62 11.07
N ARG A 77 4.91 12.09 12.07
CA ARG A 77 4.42 10.98 12.90
C ARG A 77 3.20 11.40 13.73
N ALA A 78 3.23 12.59 14.33
CA ALA A 78 2.13 13.14 15.11
C ALA A 78 0.87 13.35 14.25
N ARG A 79 1.00 13.92 13.03
CA ARG A 79 -0.11 14.07 12.05
C ARG A 79 -0.78 12.72 11.78
N ARG A 80 0.01 11.67 11.52
CA ARG A 80 -0.52 10.31 11.27
C ARG A 80 -1.19 9.69 12.51
N VAL A 81 -0.65 9.94 13.71
CA VAL A 81 -1.28 9.46 14.95
C VAL A 81 -2.61 10.19 15.18
N LEU A 82 -2.64 11.51 14.98
CA LEU A 82 -3.83 12.33 15.19
C LEU A 82 -4.97 11.89 14.27
N GLN A 83 -4.69 11.69 12.97
CA GLN A 83 -5.69 11.18 12.01
C GLN A 83 -6.29 9.83 12.42
N LYS A 84 -5.53 8.96 13.10
CA LYS A 84 -6.05 7.68 13.60
C LYS A 84 -6.87 7.81 14.89
N ARG A 85 -6.61 8.84 15.71
CA ARG A 85 -7.24 9.04 17.02
C ARG A 85 -8.53 9.82 16.92
N LEU A 86 -8.55 10.85 16.09
CA LEU A 86 -9.75 11.64 15.85
C LEU A 86 -10.77 10.80 15.11
N LYS A 87 -12.06 11.13 15.28
CA LYS A 87 -13.13 10.61 14.42
C LYS A 87 -13.02 11.32 13.07
N VAL A 88 -12.85 10.55 12.02
CA VAL A 88 -12.67 11.06 10.66
C VAL A 88 -14.01 11.03 9.93
N PRO A 89 -14.44 12.15 9.31
CA PRO A 89 -15.67 12.19 8.54
C PRO A 89 -15.66 11.17 7.37
N PRO A 90 -16.83 10.59 7.02
CA PRO A 90 -16.93 9.57 5.97
C PRO A 90 -16.39 10.03 4.60
N ALA A 91 -16.59 11.30 4.25
CA ALA A 91 -16.08 11.89 3.01
C ALA A 91 -14.54 11.86 2.88
N ILE A 92 -13.82 11.82 4.01
CA ILE A 92 -12.36 11.67 4.03
C ILE A 92 -11.98 10.19 4.22
N GLU A 93 -12.72 9.46 5.05
CA GLU A 93 -12.44 8.05 5.34
C GLU A 93 -12.55 7.15 4.11
N GLN A 94 -13.41 7.48 3.14
CA GLN A 94 -13.49 6.72 1.88
C GLN A 94 -12.13 6.54 1.18
N PHE A 95 -11.18 7.48 1.33
CA PHE A 95 -9.84 7.36 0.75
C PHE A 95 -8.94 6.34 1.45
N ASN A 96 -9.26 5.93 2.67
CA ASN A 96 -8.57 4.82 3.34
C ASN A 96 -9.02 3.45 2.79
N ASN A 97 -10.21 3.38 2.19
CA ASN A 97 -10.75 2.19 1.55
C ASN A 97 -10.28 2.11 0.09
N THR A 98 -9.08 1.57 -0.11
CA THR A 98 -8.44 1.47 -1.43
C THR A 98 -8.60 0.09 -2.06
N LEU A 99 -8.38 0.02 -3.38
CA LEU A 99 -8.44 -1.20 -4.18
C LEU A 99 -7.42 -2.22 -3.68
N ASP A 100 -7.80 -3.50 -3.67
CA ASP A 100 -6.91 -4.58 -3.27
C ASP A 100 -5.73 -4.70 -4.23
N LYS A 101 -4.65 -5.34 -3.76
CA LYS A 101 -3.40 -5.43 -4.50
C LYS A 101 -3.54 -6.20 -5.81
N ASN A 102 -4.43 -7.20 -5.88
CA ASN A 102 -4.57 -8.06 -7.04
C ASN A 102 -5.33 -7.34 -8.15
N LEU A 103 -6.48 -6.74 -7.85
CA LEU A 103 -7.21 -5.92 -8.81
C LEU A 103 -6.39 -4.69 -9.24
N ALA A 104 -5.69 -4.04 -8.31
CA ALA A 104 -4.82 -2.91 -8.66
C ALA A 104 -3.73 -3.32 -9.65
N SER A 105 -3.12 -4.50 -9.50
CA SER A 105 -2.08 -4.97 -10.42
C SER A 105 -2.61 -5.20 -11.83
N LYS A 106 -3.82 -5.77 -11.97
CA LYS A 106 -4.50 -5.93 -13.27
C LYS A 106 -4.83 -4.57 -13.90
N LEU A 107 -5.42 -3.67 -13.12
CA LEU A 107 -5.74 -2.30 -13.55
C LEU A 107 -4.51 -1.55 -14.06
N PHE A 108 -3.38 -1.62 -13.35
CA PHE A 108 -2.15 -0.95 -13.80
C PHE A 108 -1.54 -1.60 -15.05
N ARG A 109 -1.66 -2.92 -15.25
CA ARG A 109 -1.24 -3.56 -16.51
C ARG A 109 -2.04 -3.03 -17.69
N LEU A 110 -3.36 -2.91 -17.53
CA LEU A 110 -4.22 -2.31 -18.54
C LEU A 110 -3.83 -0.85 -18.79
N LEU A 111 -3.72 -0.02 -17.74
CA LEU A 111 -3.35 1.40 -17.88
C LEU A 111 -2.00 1.61 -18.56
N MET A 112 -1.03 0.71 -18.35
CA MET A 112 0.28 0.78 -19.02
C MET A 112 0.20 0.55 -20.54
N LYS A 113 -0.83 -0.15 -21.05
CA LYS A 113 -1.08 -0.29 -22.50
C LYS A 113 -1.59 1.01 -23.14
N TYR A 114 -2.31 1.84 -22.38
CA TYR A 114 -2.98 3.06 -22.83
C TYR A 114 -2.23 4.35 -22.43
N ARG A 115 -0.91 4.27 -22.19
CA ARG A 115 -0.14 5.44 -21.77
C ARG A 115 -0.16 6.54 -22.84
N PRO A 116 -0.20 7.82 -22.43
CA PRO A 116 0.11 8.91 -23.34
C PRO A 116 1.59 8.84 -23.77
N GLU A 117 1.88 9.37 -24.94
CA GLU A 117 3.25 9.45 -25.48
C GLU A 117 4.17 10.28 -24.59
N ASP A 118 5.45 9.90 -24.58
CA ASP A 118 6.51 10.72 -23.99
C ASP A 118 6.94 11.85 -24.94
N ASP A 119 7.63 12.86 -24.42
CA ASP A 119 8.06 14.03 -25.21
C ASP A 119 9.03 13.61 -26.35
N ALA A 120 9.87 12.59 -26.12
CA ALA A 120 10.74 12.01 -27.14
C ALA A 120 9.96 11.31 -28.26
N GLN A 121 8.98 10.46 -27.90
CA GLN A 121 8.12 9.76 -28.85
C GLN A 121 7.27 10.74 -29.67
N LYS A 122 6.79 11.81 -29.01
CA LYS A 122 6.07 12.88 -29.68
C LYS A 122 6.94 13.58 -30.72
N LYS A 123 8.20 13.85 -30.41
CA LYS A 123 9.16 14.45 -31.35
C LYS A 123 9.40 13.52 -32.55
N GLU A 124 9.64 12.24 -32.32
CA GLU A 124 9.80 11.24 -33.38
C GLU A 124 8.56 11.16 -34.28
N ARG A 125 7.37 11.12 -33.69
CA ARG A 125 6.11 11.14 -34.44
C ARG A 125 5.98 12.38 -35.31
N LEU A 126 6.26 13.57 -34.77
CA LEU A 126 6.18 14.83 -35.53
C LEU A 126 7.19 14.87 -36.68
N VAL A 127 8.42 14.38 -36.46
CA VAL A 127 9.44 14.28 -37.52
C VAL A 127 9.00 13.29 -38.60
N ALA A 128 8.46 12.13 -38.21
CA ALA A 128 7.96 11.14 -39.17
C ALA A 128 6.77 11.67 -39.98
N THR A 129 5.85 12.40 -39.35
CA THR A 129 4.74 13.06 -40.04
C THR A 129 5.26 14.11 -41.02
N ALA A 130 6.18 14.99 -40.59
CA ALA A 130 6.76 16.01 -41.46
C ALA A 130 7.51 15.40 -42.67
N GLN A 131 8.22 14.28 -42.47
CA GLN A 131 8.87 13.55 -43.57
C GLN A 131 7.85 12.90 -44.53
N ALA A 132 6.75 12.37 -44.01
CA ALA A 132 5.70 11.76 -44.82
C ALA A 132 4.94 12.82 -45.65
N GLU A 133 4.66 13.98 -45.06
CA GLU A 133 4.08 15.14 -45.75
C GLU A 133 5.03 15.68 -46.83
N ALA A 134 6.33 15.81 -46.52
CA ALA A 134 7.34 16.22 -47.51
C ALA A 134 7.46 15.21 -48.68
N ALA A 135 7.19 13.94 -48.43
CA ALA A 135 7.13 12.89 -49.46
C ALA A 135 5.78 12.82 -50.20
N GLY A 136 4.84 13.75 -49.94
CA GLY A 136 3.55 13.84 -50.63
C GLY A 136 2.54 12.76 -50.26
N LYS A 137 2.74 12.04 -49.15
CA LYS A 137 1.76 11.04 -48.66
C LYS A 137 0.77 11.70 -47.72
N GLU A 138 -0.53 11.55 -48.01
CA GLU A 138 -1.60 11.99 -47.12
C GLU A 138 -1.60 11.17 -45.81
N VAL A 139 -1.40 11.84 -44.68
CA VAL A 139 -1.29 11.18 -43.37
C VAL A 139 -2.66 11.15 -42.68
N GLU A 140 -3.45 10.10 -42.93
CA GLU A 140 -4.66 9.84 -42.13
C GLU A 140 -4.29 9.33 -40.73
N SER A 141 -4.16 10.25 -39.76
CA SER A 141 -3.89 9.86 -38.38
C SER A 141 -5.19 9.51 -37.63
N LYS A 142 -5.42 8.22 -37.36
CA LYS A 142 -6.48 7.77 -36.43
C LYS A 142 -6.16 8.26 -35.02
N LYS A 143 -7.13 8.91 -34.36
CA LYS A 143 -6.96 9.45 -33.00
C LYS A 143 -6.59 8.34 -32.01
N PRO A 144 -5.44 8.43 -31.31
CA PRO A 144 -5.02 7.39 -30.38
C PRO A 144 -5.91 7.37 -29.14
N VAL A 145 -6.24 6.16 -28.69
CA VAL A 145 -6.94 5.92 -27.43
C VAL A 145 -5.90 5.94 -26.31
N VAL A 146 -5.99 6.95 -25.44
CA VAL A 146 -5.02 7.19 -24.35
C VAL A 146 -5.74 7.48 -23.05
N VAL A 147 -5.07 7.15 -21.94
CA VAL A 147 -5.50 7.56 -20.60
C VAL A 147 -5.54 9.08 -20.51
N LYS A 148 -6.65 9.61 -20.03
CA LYS A 148 -6.83 11.03 -19.75
C LYS A 148 -6.38 11.33 -18.32
N PHE A 149 -5.69 12.45 -18.15
CA PHE A 149 -5.15 12.88 -16.87
C PHE A 149 -5.38 14.37 -16.67
N GLY A 150 -5.22 14.80 -15.41
CA GLY A 150 -5.51 16.17 -14.99
C GLY A 150 -6.93 16.30 -14.47
N ILE A 151 -7.09 16.88 -13.28
CA ILE A 151 -8.36 16.85 -12.58
C ILE A 151 -9.46 17.60 -13.34
N ASN A 152 -9.18 18.82 -13.83
CA ASN A 152 -10.14 19.63 -14.59
C ASN A 152 -10.60 18.94 -15.89
N HIS A 153 -9.73 18.18 -16.54
CA HIS A 153 -10.10 17.46 -17.75
C HIS A 153 -10.92 16.21 -17.42
N ILE A 154 -10.56 15.49 -16.36
CA ILE A 154 -11.32 14.32 -15.90
C ILE A 154 -12.74 14.71 -15.51
N THR A 155 -12.92 15.85 -14.85
CA THR A 155 -14.22 16.27 -14.33
C THR A 155 -15.18 16.59 -15.46
N TYR A 156 -14.70 17.32 -16.47
CA TYR A 156 -15.42 17.54 -17.71
C TYR A 156 -15.83 16.22 -18.40
N LEU A 157 -14.93 15.22 -18.45
CA LEU A 157 -15.24 13.93 -19.06
C LEU A 157 -16.28 13.12 -18.28
N VAL A 158 -16.32 13.25 -16.96
CA VAL A 158 -17.32 12.59 -16.11
C VAL A 158 -18.67 13.29 -16.25
N GLU A 159 -18.71 14.62 -16.24
CA GLU A 159 -19.93 15.41 -16.47
C GLU A 159 -20.53 15.14 -17.86
N GLN A 160 -19.68 14.90 -18.87
CA GLN A 160 -20.14 14.51 -20.20
C GLN A 160 -20.57 13.04 -20.32
N GLY A 161 -20.38 12.22 -19.28
CA GLY A 161 -20.65 10.78 -19.33
C GLY A 161 -19.73 10.01 -20.29
N LYS A 162 -18.59 10.59 -20.70
CA LYS A 162 -17.62 9.97 -21.62
C LYS A 162 -16.59 9.10 -20.91
N ALA A 163 -16.41 9.29 -19.61
CA ALA A 163 -15.50 8.48 -18.81
C ALA A 163 -16.12 7.09 -18.53
N GLN A 164 -15.41 6.03 -18.87
CA GLN A 164 -15.80 4.65 -18.61
C GLN A 164 -15.32 4.15 -17.24
N LEU A 165 -14.15 4.63 -16.79
CA LEU A 165 -13.58 4.32 -15.47
C LEU A 165 -12.73 5.49 -14.99
N VAL A 166 -12.88 5.86 -13.72
CA VAL A 166 -12.05 6.88 -13.05
C VAL A 166 -11.22 6.24 -11.93
N CYS A 167 -9.91 6.50 -11.95
CA CYS A 167 -8.97 6.07 -10.92
C CYS A 167 -8.53 7.28 -10.10
N ILE A 168 -8.73 7.25 -8.78
CA ILE A 168 -8.44 8.36 -7.87
C ILE A 168 -7.31 7.95 -6.92
N ALA A 169 -6.33 8.81 -6.69
CA ALA A 169 -5.28 8.54 -5.70
C ALA A 169 -5.78 8.76 -4.26
N HIS A 170 -5.34 7.91 -3.33
CA HIS A 170 -5.68 8.05 -1.90
C HIS A 170 -4.88 9.11 -1.12
N ASP A 171 -3.71 9.51 -1.64
CA ASP A 171 -2.67 10.27 -0.92
C ASP A 171 -2.44 11.66 -1.54
N VAL A 172 -3.53 12.28 -1.98
CA VAL A 172 -3.52 13.66 -2.48
C VAL A 172 -3.45 14.63 -1.30
N ASP A 173 -2.57 15.63 -1.42
CA ASP A 173 -2.39 16.70 -0.44
C ASP A 173 -2.28 17.96 -1.32
N PRO A 174 -3.26 18.89 -1.32
CA PRO A 174 -4.46 18.97 -0.45
C PRO A 174 -5.61 18.01 -0.83
N ILE A 175 -6.39 17.53 0.16
CA ILE A 175 -7.45 16.51 -0.03
C ILE A 175 -8.72 17.07 -0.68
N GLU A 176 -8.93 18.37 -0.56
CA GLU A 176 -10.04 19.16 -1.09
C GLU A 176 -10.13 19.04 -2.62
N LEU A 177 -9.00 18.78 -3.27
CA LEU A 177 -8.96 18.56 -4.71
C LEU A 177 -9.78 17.33 -5.14
N VAL A 178 -9.81 16.26 -4.34
CA VAL A 178 -10.42 14.98 -4.75
C VAL A 178 -11.64 14.59 -3.93
N ILE A 179 -11.93 15.26 -2.81
CA ILE A 179 -12.99 14.87 -1.86
C ILE A 179 -14.38 14.72 -2.51
N TRP A 180 -14.69 15.55 -3.48
CA TRP A 180 -15.98 15.61 -4.18
C TRP A 180 -16.05 14.67 -5.39
N LEU A 181 -14.92 14.18 -5.89
CA LEU A 181 -14.85 13.41 -7.13
C LEU A 181 -15.60 12.05 -7.04
N PRO A 182 -15.50 11.27 -5.95
CA PRO A 182 -16.31 10.05 -5.79
C PRO A 182 -17.83 10.31 -5.85
N ALA A 183 -18.29 11.40 -5.25
CA ALA A 183 -19.71 11.79 -5.27
C ALA A 183 -20.16 12.16 -6.69
N LEU A 184 -19.35 12.92 -7.42
CA LEU A 184 -19.59 13.27 -8.81
C LEU A 184 -19.66 12.02 -9.70
N CYS A 185 -18.69 11.10 -9.58
CA CYS A 185 -18.70 9.84 -10.33
C CYS A 185 -19.95 9.00 -10.00
N ARG A 186 -20.41 8.98 -8.74
CA ARG A 186 -21.64 8.26 -8.37
C ARG A 186 -22.88 8.88 -9.01
N GLN A 187 -23.01 10.21 -8.99
CA GLN A 187 -24.14 10.93 -9.57
C GLN A 187 -24.23 10.73 -11.08
N MET A 188 -23.09 10.75 -11.77
CA MET A 188 -23.02 10.50 -13.22
C MET A 188 -22.98 9.01 -13.59
N ASN A 189 -23.15 8.11 -12.61
CA ASN A 189 -23.11 6.66 -12.76
C ASN A 189 -21.82 6.12 -13.42
N VAL A 190 -20.70 6.82 -13.24
CA VAL A 190 -19.38 6.41 -13.74
C VAL A 190 -18.68 5.54 -12.68
N PRO A 191 -18.21 4.34 -13.03
CA PRO A 191 -17.40 3.51 -12.15
C PRO A 191 -16.13 4.24 -11.70
N TYR A 192 -15.86 4.25 -10.39
CA TYR A 192 -14.64 4.83 -9.83
C TYR A 192 -13.92 3.86 -8.91
N CYS A 193 -12.60 4.02 -8.80
CA CYS A 193 -11.78 3.28 -7.85
C CYS A 193 -10.78 4.19 -7.15
N ILE A 194 -10.46 3.86 -5.90
CA ILE A 194 -9.45 4.55 -5.11
C ILE A 194 -8.19 3.68 -5.07
N VAL A 195 -7.07 4.22 -5.52
CA VAL A 195 -5.81 3.50 -5.72
C VAL A 195 -4.73 4.01 -4.78
N LYS A 196 -3.91 3.09 -4.27
CA LYS A 196 -2.74 3.45 -3.45
C LYS A 196 -1.62 4.05 -4.29
N GLY A 197 -1.31 5.32 -4.00
CA GLY A 197 -0.11 6.03 -4.44
C GLY A 197 -0.33 6.89 -5.68
N LYS A 198 -0.40 8.22 -5.50
CA LYS A 198 -0.44 9.21 -6.59
C LYS A 198 0.81 9.17 -7.48
N ALA A 199 1.95 8.75 -6.92
CA ALA A 199 3.17 8.51 -7.67
C ALA A 199 3.00 7.37 -8.69
N ARG A 200 2.27 6.30 -8.33
CA ARG A 200 2.02 5.18 -9.26
C ARG A 200 1.12 5.60 -10.41
N LEU A 201 0.08 6.41 -10.16
CA LEU A 201 -0.70 7.00 -11.24
C LEU A 201 0.17 7.93 -12.12
N GLY A 202 1.06 8.71 -11.49
CA GLY A 202 2.03 9.55 -12.20
C GLY A 202 2.92 8.78 -13.17
N THR A 203 3.42 7.60 -12.75
CA THR A 203 4.28 6.76 -13.60
C THR A 203 3.58 6.29 -14.89
N VAL A 204 2.25 6.16 -14.90
CA VAL A 204 1.50 5.82 -16.12
C VAL A 204 1.54 6.97 -17.12
N VAL A 205 1.51 8.21 -16.65
CA VAL A 205 1.40 9.40 -17.52
C VAL A 205 2.71 10.18 -17.68
N HIS A 206 3.85 9.56 -17.35
CA HIS A 206 5.17 10.20 -17.42
C HIS A 206 5.28 11.48 -16.55
N LYS A 207 4.58 11.53 -15.41
CA LYS A 207 4.66 12.62 -14.44
C LYS A 207 5.09 12.11 -13.06
N LYS A 208 5.62 13.00 -12.22
CA LYS A 208 6.00 12.66 -10.83
C LYS A 208 4.80 12.17 -10.02
N THR A 209 3.63 12.77 -10.24
CA THR A 209 2.38 12.46 -9.54
C THR A 209 1.19 12.73 -10.44
N ALA A 210 0.12 11.94 -10.30
CA ALA A 210 -1.19 12.25 -10.86
C ALA A 210 -2.26 12.06 -9.78
N THR A 211 -3.22 13.00 -9.70
CA THR A 211 -4.30 12.98 -8.70
C THR A 211 -5.41 12.00 -9.08
N ALA A 212 -5.80 12.01 -10.34
CA ALA A 212 -6.75 11.07 -10.93
C ALA A 212 -6.36 10.74 -12.38
N LEU A 213 -6.85 9.61 -12.88
CA LEU A 213 -6.77 9.16 -14.26
C LEU A 213 -8.17 8.73 -14.73
N ALA A 214 -8.48 8.91 -16.01
CA ALA A 214 -9.72 8.43 -16.60
C ALA A 214 -9.48 7.68 -17.91
N LEU A 215 -10.24 6.61 -18.12
CA LEU A 215 -10.34 5.91 -19.40
C LEU A 215 -11.64 6.32 -20.08
N THR A 216 -11.57 6.81 -21.32
CA THR A 216 -12.73 7.21 -22.13
C THR A 216 -13.14 6.17 -23.16
N GLY A 217 -12.19 5.34 -23.58
CA GLY A 217 -12.39 4.31 -24.58
C GLY A 217 -11.25 3.30 -24.49
N ILE A 218 -11.49 2.11 -25.04
CA ILE A 218 -10.60 0.95 -24.97
C ILE A 218 -10.69 0.23 -26.31
N LYS A 219 -9.59 -0.37 -26.74
CA LYS A 219 -9.55 -1.19 -27.95
C LYS A 219 -10.38 -2.46 -27.76
N ASN A 220 -10.92 -3.00 -28.84
CA ASN A 220 -11.78 -4.19 -28.75
C ASN A 220 -11.09 -5.40 -28.12
N GLU A 221 -9.77 -5.54 -28.30
CA GLU A 221 -8.94 -6.61 -27.73
C GLU A 221 -8.99 -6.67 -26.19
N ASP A 222 -9.00 -5.50 -25.53
CA ASP A 222 -8.95 -5.40 -24.07
C ASP A 222 -10.34 -5.26 -23.43
N LYS A 223 -11.41 -5.23 -24.24
CA LYS A 223 -12.77 -4.92 -23.78
C LYS A 223 -13.27 -5.93 -22.74
N MET A 224 -12.95 -7.21 -22.91
CA MET A 224 -13.35 -8.26 -21.95
C MET A 224 -12.65 -8.10 -20.60
N GLU A 225 -11.32 -7.89 -20.60
CA GLU A 225 -10.53 -7.68 -19.37
C GLU A 225 -11.04 -6.43 -18.63
N PHE A 226 -11.34 -5.36 -19.38
CA PHE A 226 -11.87 -4.14 -18.81
C PHE A 226 -13.26 -4.32 -18.19
N SER A 227 -14.20 -4.97 -18.88
CA SER A 227 -15.55 -5.18 -18.33
C SER A 227 -15.52 -5.92 -17.00
N GLN A 228 -14.69 -6.97 -16.88
CA GLN A 228 -14.50 -7.71 -15.63
C GLN A 228 -13.92 -6.81 -14.51
N LEU A 229 -12.96 -5.95 -14.85
CA LEU A 229 -12.40 -4.99 -13.89
C LEU A 229 -13.44 -3.96 -13.44
N VAL A 230 -14.22 -3.42 -14.37
CA VAL A 230 -15.26 -2.43 -14.07
C VAL A 230 -16.33 -3.02 -13.15
N GLU A 231 -16.78 -4.24 -13.41
CA GLU A 231 -17.79 -4.91 -12.59
C GLU A 231 -17.28 -5.13 -11.15
N ALA A 232 -16.06 -5.65 -11.00
CA ALA A 232 -15.44 -5.84 -9.69
C ALA A 232 -15.23 -4.52 -8.92
N ILE A 233 -14.88 -3.44 -9.63
CA ILE A 233 -14.73 -2.10 -9.08
C ILE A 233 -16.09 -1.54 -8.66
N LYS A 234 -17.11 -1.64 -9.51
CA LYS A 234 -18.45 -1.12 -9.24
C LYS A 234 -19.05 -1.73 -7.97
N GLY A 235 -18.93 -3.06 -7.80
CA GLY A 235 -19.37 -3.77 -6.60
C GLY A 235 -18.56 -3.43 -5.32
N SER A 236 -17.38 -2.81 -5.46
CA SER A 236 -16.54 -2.39 -4.33
C SER A 236 -16.77 -0.93 -3.91
N TYR A 237 -17.13 -0.07 -4.86
CA TYR A 237 -17.20 1.39 -4.67
C TYR A 237 -18.60 1.95 -4.91
N ASN A 238 -19.07 1.98 -6.16
CA ASN A 238 -20.33 2.61 -6.54
C ASN A 238 -21.53 2.01 -5.80
N ASP A 239 -21.62 0.68 -5.73
CA ASP A 239 -22.76 -0.01 -5.10
C ASP A 239 -22.70 0.09 -3.57
N LYS A 240 -21.50 0.31 -3.02
CA LYS A 240 -21.25 0.47 -1.57
C LYS A 240 -21.13 1.94 -1.13
N PHE A 241 -21.43 2.88 -2.02
CA PHE A 241 -21.26 4.32 -1.75
C PHE A 241 -22.01 4.77 -0.50
N GLU A 242 -23.28 4.36 -0.34
CA GLU A 242 -24.09 4.70 0.84
C GLU A 242 -23.49 4.18 2.15
N LYS A 243 -22.90 2.98 2.12
CA LYS A 243 -22.20 2.43 3.27
C LYS A 243 -20.96 3.26 3.61
N HIS A 244 -20.16 3.60 2.60
CA HIS A 244 -18.97 4.44 2.78
C HIS A 244 -19.32 5.84 3.30
N ASN A 245 -20.43 6.42 2.83
CA ASN A 245 -20.88 7.74 3.24
C ASN A 245 -21.44 7.81 4.68
N ARG A 246 -21.78 6.65 5.27
CA ARG A 246 -22.26 6.55 6.66
C ARG A 246 -21.20 6.05 7.64
N THR A 247 -20.11 5.47 7.13
CA THR A 247 -19.07 4.87 7.97
C THR A 247 -18.06 5.92 8.39
N TRP A 248 -18.04 6.24 9.68
CA TRP A 248 -17.02 7.11 10.25
C TRP A 248 -15.70 6.36 10.46
N GLY A 249 -14.61 7.06 10.20
CA GLY A 249 -13.25 6.55 10.37
C GLY A 249 -12.61 6.92 11.69
N GLY A 250 -11.41 6.39 11.91
CA GLY A 250 -10.57 6.77 13.05
C GLY A 250 -11.09 6.26 14.40
N GLY A 251 -10.84 7.01 15.47
CA GLY A 251 -11.17 6.58 16.85
C GLY A 251 -10.34 5.39 17.37
N ILE A 252 -9.27 5.00 16.67
CA ILE A 252 -8.47 3.82 17.02
C ILE A 252 -7.49 4.20 18.12
N MET A 253 -7.63 3.62 19.32
CA MET A 253 -6.70 3.88 20.42
C MET A 253 -5.31 3.29 20.20
N GLY A 254 -4.32 3.73 20.99
CA GLY A 254 -2.95 3.23 20.89
C GLY A 254 -2.78 1.83 21.47
N VAL A 255 -1.78 1.09 20.97
CA VAL A 255 -1.51 -0.30 21.36
C VAL A 255 -1.39 -0.47 22.89
N LYS A 256 -0.72 0.46 23.58
CA LYS A 256 -0.62 0.44 25.06
C LYS A 256 -1.98 0.58 25.74
N SER A 257 -2.83 1.47 25.22
CA SER A 257 -4.18 1.68 25.73
C SER A 257 -5.07 0.48 25.47
N GLN A 258 -5.03 -0.06 24.25
CA GLN A 258 -5.77 -1.27 23.87
C GLN A 258 -5.36 -2.47 24.72
N ALA A 259 -4.05 -2.66 24.96
CA ALA A 259 -3.54 -3.72 25.82
C ALA A 259 -4.03 -3.56 27.27
N LYS A 260 -4.05 -2.34 27.81
CA LYS A 260 -4.60 -2.07 29.16
C LYS A 260 -6.09 -2.40 29.25
N THR A 261 -6.88 -1.98 28.26
CA THR A 261 -8.31 -2.30 28.20
C THR A 261 -8.54 -3.80 28.05
N ALA A 262 -7.79 -4.48 27.18
CA ALA A 262 -7.89 -5.93 26.99
C ALA A 262 -7.51 -6.72 28.26
N ALA A 263 -6.49 -6.28 28.99
CA ALA A 263 -6.11 -6.89 30.26
C ALA A 263 -7.24 -6.76 31.31
N ARG A 264 -7.88 -5.58 31.39
CA ARG A 264 -9.04 -5.37 32.25
C ARG A 264 -10.24 -6.22 31.83
N GLN A 265 -10.54 -6.27 30.54
CA GLN A 265 -11.65 -7.07 30.01
C GLN A 265 -11.49 -8.55 30.35
N LYS A 266 -10.28 -9.11 30.22
CA LYS A 266 -9.99 -10.50 30.60
C LYS A 266 -10.25 -10.81 32.07
N ILE A 267 -10.06 -9.83 32.96
CA ILE A 267 -10.34 -10.01 34.40
C ILE A 267 -11.85 -10.03 34.61
N ILE A 268 -12.57 -9.06 34.05
CA ILE A 268 -14.03 -8.98 34.12
C ILE A 268 -14.69 -10.24 33.52
N ASP A 269 -14.22 -10.70 32.37
CA ASP A 269 -14.75 -11.90 31.71
C ASP A 269 -14.52 -13.14 32.57
N ARG A 270 -13.39 -13.22 33.28
CA ARG A 270 -13.09 -14.31 34.22
C ARG A 270 -14.01 -14.27 35.43
N GLU A 271 -14.19 -13.09 36.04
CA GLU A 271 -15.10 -12.90 37.18
C GLU A 271 -16.54 -13.23 36.80
N LYS A 272 -16.99 -12.79 35.61
CA LYS A 272 -18.31 -13.11 35.09
C LYS A 272 -18.48 -14.61 34.84
N ALA A 273 -17.51 -15.26 34.21
CA ALA A 273 -17.57 -16.71 33.98
C ALA A 273 -17.59 -17.51 35.29
N GLN A 274 -16.88 -17.05 36.32
CA GLN A 274 -16.94 -17.65 37.65
C GLN A 274 -18.31 -17.44 38.31
N ARG A 275 -18.93 -16.26 38.13
CA ARG A 275 -20.27 -15.97 38.65
C ARG A 275 -21.38 -16.75 37.93
N ASP A 276 -21.26 -16.91 36.62
CA ASP A 276 -22.24 -17.64 35.79
C ASP A 276 -22.14 -19.17 36.00
N ALA A 277 -21.07 -19.66 36.62
CA ALA A 277 -20.86 -21.08 36.94
C ALA A 277 -21.38 -21.49 38.33
N ILE A 278 -21.82 -20.53 39.15
CA ILE A 278 -22.46 -20.72 40.46
C ILE A 278 -23.97 -20.67 40.27
#